data_AF-A0A978UYG3-F1
#
_entry.id   AF-A0A978UYG3-F1
#
_cell.length_a   1.000
_cell.length_b   1.000
_cell.length_c   1.000
_cell.angle_alpha   90.00
_cell.angle_beta   90.00
_cell.angle_gamma   90.00
#
_symmetry.space_group_name_H-M   'P 1'
#
loop_
_entity.id
_entity.type
_entity.pdbx_description
1 polymer ?
#
loop_
_entity_poly.entity_id
_entity_poly.type
_entity_poly.pdbx_seq_one_letter_code
_entity_poly.pdbx_strand_id
1 'polypeptide(L)' 'MASNSLTSSWTPKQNKQFEKALALYDKDTPDRWQKIARAVGGKSAEEVKRHYEILEEDIRHIESGELSADLYIGIAFVLM' A
#
# COMPACT_ATOMS: atom_id res chain seq x y z
N MET A 1 1.98 -12.13 26.62
CA MET A 1 1.69 -13.09 25.53
C MET A 1 1.02 -12.33 24.40
N ALA A 2 1.38 -12.67 23.16
CA ALA A 2 0.92 -12.13 21.87
C ALA A 2 1.38 -10.69 21.55
N SER A 3 2.00 -10.35 20.43
CA SER A 3 2.58 -11.10 19.31
C SER A 3 3.57 -10.11 18.66
N ASN A 4 4.72 -10.61 18.22
CA ASN A 4 5.72 -9.85 17.49
C ASN A 4 5.10 -9.32 16.17
N SER A 5 4.47 -8.15 16.20
CA SER A 5 3.96 -7.49 15.00
C SER A 5 5.15 -6.94 14.24
N LEU A 6 5.75 -7.81 13.43
CA LEU A 6 6.66 -7.51 12.32
C LEU A 6 5.91 -6.71 11.24
N THR A 7 5.17 -5.67 11.62
CA THR A 7 4.73 -4.63 10.70
C THR A 7 6.00 -3.90 10.31
N SER A 8 6.64 -4.36 9.24
CA SER A 8 7.73 -3.67 8.58
C SER A 8 7.30 -2.22 8.35
N SER A 9 7.66 -1.32 9.28
CA SER A 9 7.12 0.04 9.32
C SER A 9 7.39 0.71 7.99
N TRP A 10 6.32 1.02 7.26
CA TRP A 10 6.42 1.73 6.00
C TRP A 10 6.75 3.18 6.30
N THR A 11 7.91 3.63 5.86
CA THR A 11 8.27 5.05 5.99
C THR A 11 7.42 5.89 5.02
N PRO A 12 7.17 7.18 5.31
CA PRO A 12 6.45 8.05 4.37
C PRO A 12 7.08 8.10 2.97
N LYS A 13 8.41 8.01 2.90
CA LYS A 13 9.15 7.94 1.64
C LYS A 13 8.85 6.66 0.86
N GLN A 14 8.87 5.51 1.53
CA GLN A 14 8.55 4.22 0.91
C GLN A 14 7.09 4.16 0.47
N ASN A 15 6.16 4.70 1.27
CA ASN A 15 4.75 4.77 0.90
C ASN A 15 4.54 5.61 -0.37
N LYS A 16 5.20 6.78 -0.45
CA LYS A 16 5.18 7.61 -1.66
C LYS A 16 5.77 6.92 -2.88
N GLN A 17 6.84 6.12 -2.71
CA GLN A 17 7.40 5.33 -3.81
C GLN A 17 6.47 4.20 -4.24
N PHE A 18 5.77 3.59 -3.28
CA PHE A 18 4.80 2.53 -3.52
C PHE A 18 3.60 3.03 -4.33
N GLU A 19 3.01 4.17 -3.95
CA GLU A 19 1.91 4.79 -4.70
C GLU A 19 2.32 5.15 -6.13
N LYS A 20 3.49 5.77 -6.31
CA LYS A 20 4.03 6.05 -7.64
C LYS A 20 4.24 4.80 -8.48
N ALA A 21 4.71 3.72 -7.85
CA ALA A 21 4.92 2.46 -8.52
C ALA A 21 3.59 1.78 -8.86
N LEU A 22 2.56 1.90 -8.03
CA LEU A 22 1.20 1.43 -8.34
C LEU A 22 0.58 2.17 -9.53
N ALA A 23 0.84 3.48 -9.64
CA ALA A 23 0.40 4.28 -10.79
C ALA A 23 1.13 3.91 -12.09
N LEU A 24 2.40 3.48 -11.98
CA LEU A 24 3.22 3.08 -13.12
C LEU A 24 2.96 1.63 -13.57
N TYR A 25 2.68 0.74 -12.62
CA TYR A 25 2.48 -0.69 -12.83
C TYR A 25 1.02 -1.05 -12.56
N ASP A 26 0.24 -1.16 -13.63
CA ASP A 26 -1.16 -1.57 -13.60
C ASP A 26 -1.35 -3.04 -13.16
N LYS A 27 -2.61 -3.49 -13.11
CA LYS A 27 -2.98 -4.85 -12.70
C LYS A 27 -2.54 -5.93 -13.70
N ASP A 28 -2.35 -5.56 -14.97
CA ASP A 28 -1.96 -6.47 -16.06
C ASP A 28 -0.45 -6.60 -16.21
N THR A 29 0.32 -5.78 -15.48
CA THR A 29 1.77 -5.80 -15.49
C THR A 29 2.29 -7.15 -14.97
N PRO A 30 3.05 -7.92 -15.78
CA PRO A 30 3.70 -9.13 -15.29
C PRO A 30 4.73 -8.76 -14.23
N ASP A 31 4.82 -9.60 -13.19
CA ASP A 31 5.71 -9.40 -12.03
C ASP A 31 5.51 -8.06 -11.31
N ARG A 32 4.28 -7.52 -11.36
CA ARG A 32 3.89 -6.24 -10.75
C ARG A 32 4.52 -5.99 -9.38
N TRP A 33 4.33 -6.93 -8.46
CA TRP A 33 4.81 -6.81 -7.07
C TRP A 33 6.33 -6.76 -6.96
N GLN A 34 7.04 -7.51 -7.81
CA GLN A 34 8.50 -7.50 -7.84
C GLN A 34 9.02 -6.17 -8.38
N LYS A 35 8.37 -5.60 -9.40
CA LYS A 35 8.71 -4.27 -9.94
C LYS A 35 8.45 -3.16 -8.93
N ILE A 36 7.32 -3.22 -8.22
CA ILE A 36 7.00 -2.27 -7.15
C ILE A 36 8.00 -2.39 -5.99
N ALA A 37 8.32 -3.61 -5.53
CA ALA A 37 9.31 -3.85 -4.48
C ALA A 37 10.68 -3.25 -4.83
N ARG A 38 11.11 -3.40 -6.10
CA ARG A 38 12.34 -2.77 -6.61
C ARG A 38 12.26 -1.25 -6.61
N ALA A 39 11.12 -0.66 -6.96
CA ALA A 39 10.92 0.78 -6.99
C ALA A 39 10.85 1.42 -5.59
N VAL A 40 10.26 0.70 -4.63
CA VAL A 40 10.17 1.11 -3.22
C VAL A 40 11.54 1.01 -2.55
N GLY A 41 12.25 -0.11 -2.77
CA GLY A 41 13.52 -0.40 -2.13
C GLY A 41 13.37 -0.82 -0.66
N GLY A 42 14.05 -1.89 -0.28
CA GLY A 42 14.04 -2.40 1.10
C GLY A 42 12.72 -3.02 1.56
N LYS A 43 11.86 -3.43 0.61
CA LYS A 43 10.64 -4.23 0.84
C LYS A 43 10.64 -5.41 -0.13
N SER A 44 10.13 -6.56 0.29
CA SER A 44 9.90 -7.73 -0.56
C SER A 44 8.61 -7.60 -1.37
N ALA A 45 8.46 -8.43 -2.41
CA ALA A 45 7.23 -8.46 -3.21
C ALA A 45 6.01 -8.87 -2.36
N GLU A 46 6.21 -9.75 -1.38
CA GLU A 46 5.19 -10.21 -0.44
C GLU A 46 4.77 -9.09 0.52
N GLU A 47 5.73 -8.32 1.04
CA GLU A 47 5.44 -7.16 1.89
C GLU A 47 4.65 -6.08 1.13
N VAL A 48 5.03 -5.83 -0.12
CA VAL A 48 4.32 -4.90 -1.02
C VAL A 48 2.90 -5.38 -1.30
N LYS A 49 2.73 -6.67 -1.60
CA LYS A 49 1.40 -7.25 -1.87
C LYS A 49 0.50 -7.14 -0.65
N ARG A 50 1.00 -7.47 0.55
CA ARG A 50 0.26 -7.34 1.81
C ARG A 50 -0.14 -5.88 2.07
N HIS A 51 0.77 -4.93 1.81
CA HIS A 51 0.48 -3.50 1.96
C HIS A 51 -0.62 -3.02 1.00
N TYR A 52 -0.63 -3.56 -0.23
CA TYR A 52 -1.70 -3.30 -1.20
C TYR A 52 -3.05 -3.88 -0.78
N GLU A 53 -3.08 -5.10 -0.24
CA GLU A 53 -4.33 -5.74 0.22
C GLU A 53 -4.99 -4.93 1.35
N ILE A 54 -4.19 -4.38 2.27
CA ILE A 54 -4.66 -3.46 3.33
C ILE A 54 -5.22 -2.17 2.71
N LEU A 55 -4.51 -1.60 1.73
CA LEU A 55 -4.99 -0.39 1.03
C LEU A 55 -6.34 -0.63 0.33
N GLU A 56 -6.52 -1.77 -0.35
CA GLU A 56 -7.81 -2.10 -0.96
C GLU A 56 -8.91 -2.32 0.08
N GLU A 57 -8.57 -2.89 1.24
CA GLU A 57 -9.51 -3.04 2.34
C GLU A 57 -9.95 -1.69 2.92
N ASP A 58 -9.00 -0.77 3.13
CA ASP A 58 -9.30 0.59 3.57
C ASP A 58 -10.18 1.34 2.55
N ILE A 59 -9.91 1.19 1.25
CA ILE A 59 -10.75 1.79 0.19
C ILE A 59 -12.18 1.22 0.24
N ARG A 60 -12.33 -0.10 0.36
CA ARG A 60 -13.66 -0.74 0.46
C ARG A 60 -14.44 -0.23 1.67
N HIS A 61 -13.78 -0.01 2.81
CA HIS A 61 -14.41 0.54 4.00
C HIS A 61 -14.76 2.04 3.87
N ILE A 62 -14.03 2.81 3.04
CA ILE A 62 -14.44 4.19 2.70
C ILE A 62 -15.71 4.15 1.85
N GLU A 63 -15.74 3.31 0.82
CA GLU A 63 -16.88 3.18 -0.09
C GLU A 63 -18.14 2.67 0.62
N SER A 64 -18.00 1.85 1.67
CA SER A 64 -19.13 1.40 2.50
C SER A 64 -19.65 2.48 3.48
N GLY A 65 -18.98 3.63 3.59
CA GLY A 65 -19.38 4.73 4.46
C GLY A 65 -19.04 4.52 5.94
N GLU A 66 -18.18 3.55 6.28
CA GLU A 66 -17.86 3.17 7.67
C GLU A 66 -16.58 3.82 8.24
N LEU A 67 -15.84 4.62 7.46
CA LEU A 67 -14.57 5.23 7.92
C LEU A 67 -14.65 6.73 8.25
N SER A 68 -14.19 7.07 9.46
CA SER A 68 -13.93 8.44 9.93
C SER A 68 -12.77 9.08 9.17
N ALA A 69 -12.89 10.39 8.93
CA ALA A 69 -12.00 11.26 8.14
C ALA A 69 -10.51 11.24 8.52
N ASP A 70 -10.12 10.61 9.63
CA ASP A 70 -8.72 10.54 10.08
C ASP A 70 -7.86 9.55 9.27
N LEU A 71 -8.47 8.57 8.59
CA LEU A 71 -7.76 7.66 7.66
C LEU A 71 -7.65 8.23 6.23
N TYR A 72 -8.30 9.38 5.97
CA TYR A 72 -8.40 10.03 4.65
C TYR A 72 -7.04 10.54 4.13
N ILE A 73 -6.10 10.83 5.04
CA ILE A 73 -4.79 11.41 4.72
C ILE A 73 -3.87 10.43 3.99
N GLY A 74 -4.06 9.11 4.15
CA GLY A 74 -3.26 8.09 3.46
C GLY A 74 -3.78 7.72 2.06
N ILE A 75 -5.09 7.81 1.84
CA ILE A 75 -5.76 7.25 0.65
C ILE A 75 -6.00 8.34 -0.42
N ALA A 76 -6.12 9.61 -0.01
CA ALA A 76 -6.35 10.73 -0.91
C ALA A 76 -5.22 10.99 -1.93
N PHE A 77 -3.98 10.56 -1.68
CA PHE A 77 -2.88 10.73 -2.63
C PHE A 77 -2.91 9.76 -3.82
N VAL A 78 -3.74 8.72 -3.78
CA VAL A 78 -3.95 7.82 -4.91
C VAL A 78 -5.01 8.38 -5.89
N LEU A 79 -5.79 9.39 -5.48
CA LEU A 79 -6.91 9.95 -6.24
C LEU A 79 -6.73 11.42 -6.68
N MET A 80 -5.61 12.09 -6.39
CA MET A 80 -5.29 13.44 -6.88
C MET A 80 -3.97 13.52 -7.67
#